data_AF-A0A6N7FX91-F1
#
_entry.id   AF-A0A6N7FX91-F1
#
_cell.length_a   1.000
_cell.length_b   1.000
_cell.length_c   1.000
_cell.angle_alpha   90.00
_cell.angle_beta   90.00
_cell.angle_gamma   90.00
#
_symmetry.space_group_name_H-M   'P 1'
#
loop_
_entity.id
_entity.type
_entity.pdbx_description
1 polymer ?
#
loop_
_entity_poly.entity_id
_entity_poly.type
_entity_poly.pdbx_seq_one_letter_code
_entity_poly.pdbx_strand_id
1 'polypeptide(L)'
;MTISVDQLRLGVSFAHAVPSALLTIHLDRGRSLRCAHDRCLEPDVHPCQARQLVAGARGGGPTDWLGEVVGLELGGPRLVDEGGGLYRAEAEAGRSWSFATTLCPVDAHEVVAEALAAAFDERGMPAGEDDLSSLDLRALIDRSLDVVVVTCPETGPAAPVSATEAARRSLGACLVAELCGAAAAERRLR
;
A
#
# COMPACT_ATOMS: atom_id res chain seq x y z
N MET A 1 -0.78 -16.43 -15.38
CA MET A 1 0.11 -15.31 -15.03
C MET A 1 0.47 -15.53 -13.57
N THR A 2 1.75 -15.68 -13.24
CA THR A 2 2.19 -15.95 -11.86
C THR A 2 2.41 -14.61 -11.16
N ILE A 3 1.84 -14.45 -9.98
CA ILE A 3 1.99 -13.25 -9.15
C ILE A 3 3.39 -13.25 -8.52
N SER A 4 4.04 -12.10 -8.46
CA SER A 4 5.34 -12.01 -7.77
C SER A 4 5.16 -12.08 -6.26
N VAL A 5 6.16 -12.58 -5.55
CA VAL A 5 6.17 -12.57 -4.08
C VAL A 5 6.03 -11.14 -3.53
N ASP A 6 6.55 -10.15 -4.25
CA ASP A 6 6.43 -8.74 -3.87
C ASP A 6 5.00 -8.22 -3.95
N GLN A 7 4.25 -8.60 -4.98
CA GLN A 7 2.83 -8.25 -5.08
C GLN A 7 2.02 -8.84 -3.91
N LEU A 8 2.32 -10.07 -3.52
CA LEU A 8 1.69 -10.69 -2.35
C LEU A 8 2.07 -9.99 -1.05
N ARG A 9 3.34 -9.61 -0.87
CA ARG A 9 3.82 -8.83 0.29
C ARG A 9 3.08 -7.49 0.38
N LEU A 10 2.97 -6.78 -0.74
CA LEU A 10 2.26 -5.51 -0.83
C LEU A 10 0.79 -5.66 -0.46
N GLY A 11 0.07 -6.61 -1.07
CA GLY A 11 -1.35 -6.85 -0.81
C GLY A 11 -1.63 -7.22 0.65
N VAL A 12 -0.83 -8.12 1.24
CA VAL A 12 -1.01 -8.54 2.63
C VAL A 12 -0.68 -7.43 3.61
N SER A 13 0.40 -6.67 3.38
CA SER A 13 0.74 -5.52 4.22
C SER A 13 -0.35 -4.45 4.14
N PHE A 14 -0.89 -4.21 2.95
CA PHE A 14 -2.00 -3.28 2.74
C PHE A 14 -3.25 -3.70 3.52
N ALA A 15 -3.71 -4.95 3.36
CA ALA A 15 -4.86 -5.47 4.10
C ALA A 15 -4.65 -5.49 5.61
N HIS A 16 -3.39 -5.61 6.06
CA HIS A 16 -3.05 -5.49 7.47
C HIS A 16 -3.17 -4.05 7.98
N ALA A 17 -2.67 -3.08 7.21
CA ALA A 17 -2.64 -1.67 7.60
C ALA A 17 -3.99 -0.94 7.42
N VAL A 18 -4.83 -1.38 6.47
CA VAL A 18 -6.10 -0.74 6.12
C VAL A 18 -7.28 -1.62 6.57
N PRO A 19 -7.94 -1.33 7.71
CA PRO A 19 -8.91 -2.25 8.32
C PRO A 19 -10.13 -2.58 7.45
N SER A 20 -10.52 -1.68 6.55
CA SER A 20 -11.66 -1.87 5.63
C SER A 20 -11.33 -2.69 4.39
N ALA A 21 -10.05 -3.02 4.16
CA ALA A 21 -9.62 -3.75 2.98
C ALA A 21 -9.91 -5.26 3.13
N LEU A 22 -10.41 -5.83 2.04
CA LEU A 22 -10.47 -7.25 1.78
C LEU A 22 -9.45 -7.58 0.69
N LEU A 23 -8.47 -8.40 1.03
CA LEU A 23 -7.59 -9.02 0.05
C LEU A 23 -8.11 -10.41 -0.29
N THR A 24 -8.41 -10.64 -1.56
CA THR A 24 -8.68 -11.98 -2.10
C THR A 24 -7.42 -12.48 -2.79
N ILE A 25 -6.88 -13.59 -2.30
CA ILE A 25 -5.75 -14.29 -2.89
C ILE A 25 -6.31 -15.45 -3.71
N HIS A 26 -6.22 -15.35 -5.03
CA HIS A 26 -6.66 -16.42 -5.92
C HIS A 26 -5.57 -17.48 -6.01
N LEU A 27 -5.97 -18.72 -5.72
CA LEU A 27 -5.12 -19.89 -5.82
C LEU A 27 -5.43 -20.68 -7.10
N ASP A 28 -4.59 -21.64 -7.41
CA ASP A 28 -4.82 -22.58 -8.49
C ASP A 28 -6.16 -23.34 -8.31
N ARG A 29 -6.64 -23.94 -9.41
CA ARG A 29 -7.87 -24.76 -9.40
C ARG A 29 -9.13 -24.03 -8.90
N GLY A 30 -9.16 -22.70 -9.01
CA GLY A 30 -10.34 -21.89 -8.69
C GLY A 30 -10.60 -21.70 -7.20
N ARG A 31 -9.62 -22.00 -6.33
CA ARG A 31 -9.71 -21.71 -4.90
C ARG A 31 -9.36 -20.26 -4.63
N SER A 32 -9.83 -19.70 -3.52
CA SER A 32 -9.46 -18.35 -3.08
C SER A 32 -9.38 -18.29 -1.57
N LEU A 33 -8.48 -17.46 -1.06
CA LEU A 33 -8.35 -17.13 0.36
C LEU A 33 -8.70 -15.66 0.56
N ARG A 34 -9.66 -15.40 1.45
CA ARG A 34 -10.16 -14.08 1.78
C ARG A 34 -9.52 -13.61 3.07
N CYS A 35 -8.89 -12.45 3.01
CA CYS A 35 -8.13 -11.88 4.11
C CYS A 35 -8.67 -10.48 4.45
N ALA A 36 -9.30 -10.34 5.62
CA ALA A 36 -9.87 -9.08 6.09
C ALA A 36 -9.94 -9.03 7.63
N HIS A 37 -9.93 -7.81 8.18
CA HIS A 37 -10.19 -7.60 9.62
C HIS A 37 -11.68 -7.76 9.95
N ASP A 38 -12.56 -7.32 9.05
CA ASP A 38 -14.01 -7.39 9.25
C ASP A 38 -14.53 -8.83 9.09
N ARG A 39 -15.03 -9.39 10.19
CA ARG A 39 -15.59 -10.75 10.23
C ARG A 39 -16.90 -10.88 9.46
N CYS A 40 -17.63 -9.79 9.24
CA CYS A 40 -18.85 -9.77 8.44
C CYS A 40 -18.56 -10.06 6.96
N LEU A 41 -17.30 -9.92 6.53
CA LEU A 41 -16.87 -10.30 5.18
C LEU A 41 -16.53 -11.80 5.06
N GLU A 42 -16.72 -12.60 6.13
CA GLU A 42 -16.40 -14.03 6.17
C GLU A 42 -14.97 -14.33 5.69
N PRO A 43 -13.93 -13.74 6.33
CA PRO A 43 -12.55 -14.00 5.94
C PRO A 43 -12.13 -15.42 6.31
N ASP A 44 -11.38 -16.07 5.42
CA ASP A 44 -10.71 -17.34 5.69
C ASP A 44 -9.55 -17.16 6.67
N VAL A 45 -8.91 -15.98 6.64
CA VAL A 45 -7.71 -15.68 7.43
C VAL A 45 -7.66 -14.23 7.88
N HIS A 46 -7.19 -13.98 9.10
CA HIS A 46 -6.98 -12.62 9.59
C HIS A 46 -5.70 -12.02 8.98
N PRO A 47 -5.62 -10.71 8.67
CA PRO A 47 -4.43 -10.09 8.08
C PRO A 47 -3.13 -10.32 8.86
N CYS A 48 -3.18 -10.32 10.20
CA CYS A 48 -2.02 -10.68 11.02
C CYS A 48 -1.50 -12.11 10.76
N GLN A 49 -2.41 -13.06 10.52
CA GLN A 49 -2.04 -14.45 10.23
C GLN A 49 -1.50 -14.58 8.80
N ALA A 50 -2.14 -13.94 7.82
CA ALA A 50 -1.65 -13.90 6.44
C ALA A 50 -0.24 -13.29 6.38
N ARG A 51 0.01 -12.21 7.12
CA ARG A 51 1.33 -11.58 7.28
C ARG A 51 2.37 -12.56 7.81
N GLN A 52 2.03 -13.35 8.83
CA GLN A 52 2.93 -14.37 9.38
C GLN A 52 3.23 -15.49 8.37
N LEU A 53 2.23 -15.93 7.59
CA LEU A 53 2.42 -16.95 6.55
C LEU A 53 3.38 -16.48 5.46
N VAL A 54 3.20 -15.26 4.96
CA VAL A 54 4.09 -14.68 3.93
C VAL A 54 5.50 -14.44 4.49
N ALA A 55 5.61 -13.93 5.72
CA ALA A 55 6.92 -13.74 6.36
C ALA A 55 7.65 -15.07 6.59
N GLY A 56 6.93 -16.12 7.02
CA GLY A 56 7.48 -17.46 7.21
C GLY A 56 8.01 -18.08 5.92
N ALA A 57 7.37 -17.79 4.78
CA ALA A 57 7.85 -18.22 3.48
C ALA A 57 9.21 -17.59 3.08
N ARG A 58 9.51 -16.35 3.52
CA ARG A 58 10.85 -15.76 3.35
C ARG A 58 11.92 -16.44 4.19
N GLY A 59 11.54 -17.01 5.33
CA GLY A 59 12.45 -17.66 6.29
C GLY A 59 12.78 -19.12 6.00
N GLY A 60 12.38 -19.66 4.84
CA GLY A 60 12.55 -21.08 4.50
C GLY A 60 11.48 -22.00 5.10
N GLY A 61 10.35 -21.45 5.54
CA GLY A 61 9.16 -22.22 5.88
C GLY A 61 8.47 -22.83 4.65
N PRO A 62 7.40 -23.62 4.82
CA PRO A 62 6.70 -24.26 3.70
C PRO A 62 6.18 -23.21 2.71
N THR A 63 6.77 -23.17 1.50
CA THR A 63 6.44 -22.20 0.44
C THR A 63 5.54 -22.77 -0.64
N ASP A 64 5.13 -24.04 -0.54
CA ASP A 64 4.44 -24.76 -1.61
C ASP A 64 3.15 -24.04 -2.06
N TRP A 65 2.45 -23.41 -1.12
CA TRP A 65 1.25 -22.63 -1.39
C TRP A 65 1.51 -21.34 -2.18
N LEU A 66 2.71 -20.75 -2.10
CA LEU A 66 3.06 -19.55 -2.89
C LEU A 66 3.06 -19.87 -4.39
N GLY A 67 3.47 -21.08 -4.76
CA GLY A 67 3.42 -21.55 -6.14
C GLY A 67 2.00 -21.72 -6.67
N GLU A 68 1.00 -21.80 -5.78
CA GLU A 68 -0.41 -21.89 -6.11
C GLU A 68 -1.04 -20.50 -6.31
N VAL A 69 -0.38 -19.40 -5.94
CA VAL A 69 -0.96 -18.04 -6.06
C VAL A 69 -0.95 -17.58 -7.53
N VAL A 70 -2.14 -17.39 -8.09
CA VAL A 70 -2.33 -17.01 -9.50
C VAL A 70 -2.91 -15.61 -9.69
N GLY A 71 -3.39 -14.98 -8.62
CA GLY A 71 -3.98 -13.64 -8.69
C GLY A 71 -4.17 -13.01 -7.31
N LEU A 72 -4.28 -11.68 -7.29
CA LEU A 72 -4.64 -10.90 -6.11
C LEU A 72 -5.71 -9.88 -6.50
N GLU A 73 -6.69 -9.69 -5.63
CA GLU A 73 -7.70 -8.66 -5.75
C GLU A 73 -7.81 -7.93 -4.41
N LEU A 74 -7.76 -6.60 -4.46
CA LEU A 74 -8.05 -5.74 -3.31
C LEU A 74 -9.43 -5.12 -3.50
N GLY A 75 -10.26 -5.23 -2.47
CA GLY A 75 -11.61 -4.66 -2.48
C GLY A 75 -12.14 -4.51 -1.05
N GLY A 76 -13.45 -4.60 -0.92
CA GLY A 76 -14.16 -4.40 0.34
C GLY A 76 -15.24 -3.33 0.21
N PRO A 77 -16.30 -3.39 1.03
CA PRO A 77 -17.47 -2.52 0.87
C PRO A 77 -17.17 -1.04 1.11
N ARG A 78 -16.03 -0.73 1.73
CA ARG A 78 -15.58 0.63 2.07
C ARG A 78 -14.22 0.95 1.47
N LEU A 79 -13.83 0.25 0.41
CA LEU A 79 -12.59 0.48 -0.31
C LEU A 79 -12.91 0.81 -1.77
N VAL A 80 -12.42 1.95 -2.25
CA VAL A 80 -12.59 2.39 -3.64
C VAL A 80 -11.22 2.43 -4.29
N ASP A 81 -11.08 1.78 -5.44
CA ASP A 81 -9.88 1.89 -6.27
C ASP A 81 -9.91 3.23 -7.04
N GLU A 82 -8.94 4.09 -6.76
CA GLU A 82 -8.76 5.38 -7.43
C GLU A 82 -7.85 5.26 -8.68
N GLY A 83 -7.34 4.06 -8.94
CA GLY A 83 -6.47 3.70 -10.04
C GLY A 83 -4.98 3.69 -9.67
N GLY A 84 -4.20 2.88 -10.39
CA GLY A 84 -2.74 2.83 -10.27
C GLY A 84 -2.20 2.21 -8.97
N GLY A 85 -3.05 1.61 -8.14
CA GLY A 85 -2.67 1.09 -6.82
C GLY A 85 -2.93 2.07 -5.66
N LEU A 86 -3.59 3.19 -5.92
CA LEU A 86 -4.11 4.10 -4.90
C LEU A 86 -5.55 3.71 -4.52
N TYR A 87 -5.81 3.54 -3.24
CA TYR A 87 -7.14 3.18 -2.74
C TYR A 87 -7.66 4.23 -1.76
N ARG A 88 -8.94 4.56 -1.84
CA ARG A 88 -9.64 5.38 -0.86
C ARG A 88 -10.46 4.48 0.07
N ALA A 89 -10.12 4.49 1.35
CA ALA A 89 -10.76 3.72 2.40
C ALA A 89 -11.70 4.61 3.23
N GLU A 90 -12.93 4.16 3.47
CA GLU A 90 -13.87 4.79 4.40
C GLU A 90 -13.88 4.04 5.74
N ALA A 91 -13.53 4.73 6.83
CA ALA A 91 -13.54 4.20 8.18
C ALA A 91 -14.43 5.08 9.09
N GLU A 92 -14.75 4.58 10.29
CA GLU A 92 -15.51 5.35 11.28
C GLU A 92 -14.81 6.66 11.66
N ALA A 93 -13.48 6.66 11.65
CA ALA A 93 -12.65 7.82 11.95
C ALA A 93 -12.53 8.83 10.79
N GLY A 94 -13.11 8.54 9.62
CA GLY A 94 -13.02 9.35 8.41
C GLY A 94 -12.55 8.56 7.20
N ARG A 95 -12.37 9.27 6.08
CA ARG A 95 -11.82 8.69 4.86
C ARG A 95 -10.31 8.86 4.81
N SER A 96 -9.65 8.02 4.03
CA SER A 96 -8.21 8.12 3.79
C SER A 96 -7.83 7.54 2.44
N TRP A 97 -6.75 8.04 1.84
CA TRP A 97 -6.10 7.40 0.70
C TRP A 97 -4.94 6.56 1.19
N SER A 98 -4.71 5.39 0.58
CA SER A 98 -3.59 4.52 0.92
C SER A 98 -3.01 3.85 -0.30
N PHE A 99 -1.70 3.61 -0.27
CA PHE A 99 -0.98 2.78 -1.23
C PHE A 99 0.17 2.05 -0.53
N ALA A 100 0.67 0.98 -1.14
CA ALA A 100 1.81 0.21 -0.61
C ALA A 100 3.02 0.33 -1.55
N THR A 101 4.23 0.33 -0.98
CA THR A 101 5.51 0.39 -1.71
C THR A 101 6.54 -0.56 -1.09
N THR A 102 7.44 -1.04 -1.94
CA THR A 102 8.61 -1.86 -1.62
C THR A 102 9.87 -1.04 -1.34
N LEU A 103 9.82 0.29 -1.44
CA LEU A 103 10.90 1.16 -0.99
C LEU A 103 11.22 0.88 0.48
N CYS A 104 12.50 0.97 0.83
CA CYS A 104 12.87 0.86 2.24
C CYS A 104 12.24 2.02 3.02
N PRO A 105 12.00 1.87 4.34
CA PRO A 105 11.28 2.88 5.12
C PRO A 105 11.83 4.30 5.05
N VAL A 106 13.15 4.44 4.93
CA VAL A 106 13.83 5.74 4.83
C VAL A 106 13.54 6.35 3.47
N ASP A 107 13.82 5.61 2.39
CA ASP A 107 13.59 6.09 1.02
C ASP A 107 12.11 6.41 0.78
N ALA A 108 11.20 5.56 1.26
CA ALA A 108 9.76 5.79 1.14
C ALA A 108 9.34 7.09 1.81
N HIS A 109 9.87 7.37 3.01
CA HIS A 109 9.59 8.61 3.72
C HIS A 109 10.13 9.83 2.98
N GLU A 110 11.38 9.78 2.51
CA GLU A 110 12.01 10.87 1.77
C GLU A 110 11.28 11.17 0.45
N VAL A 111 11.02 10.14 -0.37
CA VAL A 111 10.34 10.28 -1.67
C VAL A 111 8.93 10.84 -1.50
N VAL A 112 8.18 10.37 -0.49
CA VAL A 112 6.84 10.89 -0.20
C VAL A 112 6.93 12.35 0.26
N ALA A 113 7.84 12.68 1.18
CA ALA A 113 8.02 14.05 1.67
C ALA A 113 8.36 15.04 0.53
N GLU A 114 9.28 14.66 -0.37
CA GLU A 114 9.64 15.46 -1.54
C GLU A 114 8.47 15.66 -2.51
N ALA A 115 7.73 14.58 -2.81
CA ALA A 115 6.59 14.64 -3.72
C ALA A 115 5.49 15.56 -3.20
N LEU A 116 5.28 15.59 -1.88
CA LEU A 116 4.34 16.51 -1.23
C LEU A 116 4.83 17.95 -1.33
N ALA A 117 6.08 18.22 -0.92
CA ALA A 117 6.64 19.57 -0.97
C ALA A 117 6.52 20.18 -2.38
N ALA A 118 6.86 19.41 -3.42
CA ALA A 118 6.70 19.84 -4.80
C ALA A 118 5.23 20.12 -5.18
N ALA A 119 4.28 19.31 -4.69
CA ALA A 119 2.86 19.51 -4.96
C ALA A 119 2.28 20.78 -4.32
N PHE A 120 2.85 21.24 -3.21
CA PHE A 120 2.46 22.50 -2.58
C PHE A 120 3.14 23.71 -3.21
N ASP A 121 4.43 23.62 -3.54
CA ASP A 121 5.19 24.71 -4.17
C ASP A 121 4.56 25.14 -5.52
N GLU A 122 4.14 24.18 -6.35
CA GLU A 122 3.49 24.45 -7.64
C GLU A 122 2.17 25.24 -7.53
N ARG A 123 1.56 25.27 -6.35
CA ARG A 123 0.28 25.97 -6.11
C ARG A 123 0.45 27.42 -5.67
N GLY A 124 1.69 27.88 -5.49
CA GLY A 124 1.96 29.24 -5.01
C GLY A 124 1.44 29.49 -3.58
N MET A 125 1.21 28.41 -2.82
CA MET A 125 0.93 28.50 -1.40
C MET A 125 2.24 28.92 -0.70
N PRO A 126 2.25 29.96 0.14
CA PRO A 126 3.45 30.28 0.89
C PRO A 126 3.83 29.06 1.73
N ALA A 127 5.13 28.79 1.88
CA ALA A 127 5.69 27.81 2.82
C ALA A 127 5.47 28.25 4.29
N GLY A 128 4.25 28.69 4.62
CA GLY A 128 3.81 28.92 5.98
C GLY A 128 3.67 27.56 6.67
N GLU A 129 4.02 27.52 7.94
CA GLU A 129 4.13 26.34 8.81
C GLU A 129 2.83 25.48 8.94
N ASP A 130 1.76 25.81 8.23
CA ASP A 130 0.41 25.26 8.39
C ASP A 130 -0.08 24.27 7.31
N ASP A 131 0.69 23.90 6.28
CA ASP A 131 0.13 23.07 5.18
C ASP A 131 0.81 21.72 4.87
N LEU A 132 1.97 21.42 5.49
CA LEU A 132 2.53 20.05 5.49
C LEU A 132 2.11 19.26 6.74
N SER A 133 1.87 19.95 7.85
CA SER A 133 1.33 19.40 9.09
C SER A 133 -0.16 19.06 8.98
N SER A 134 -0.87 19.61 7.97
CA SER A 134 -2.30 19.40 7.71
C SER A 134 -2.58 18.06 7.00
N LEU A 135 -1.65 17.59 6.16
CA LEU A 135 -1.62 16.23 5.64
C LEU A 135 -0.90 15.34 6.64
N ASP A 136 -1.63 14.82 7.62
CA ASP A 136 -1.15 13.81 8.57
C ASP A 136 -0.88 12.48 7.85
N LEU A 137 0.11 12.48 6.96
CA LEU A 137 0.56 11.31 6.20
C LEU A 137 1.28 10.36 7.13
N ARG A 138 0.75 9.16 7.21
CA ARG A 138 1.23 8.10 8.09
C ARG A 138 1.86 7.02 7.23
N ALA A 139 3.16 6.81 7.41
CA ALA A 139 3.87 5.66 6.84
C ALA A 139 3.90 4.53 7.87
N LEU A 140 3.13 3.48 7.63
CA LEU A 140 3.15 2.26 8.43
C LEU A 140 4.17 1.29 7.84
N ILE A 141 5.18 0.95 8.64
CA ILE A 141 6.27 0.07 8.23
C ILE A 141 5.95 -1.37 8.65
N ASP A 142 5.68 -2.25 7.69
CA ASP A 142 5.65 -3.69 7.92
C ASP A 142 7.06 -4.27 7.80
N ARG A 143 7.81 -4.28 8.91
CA ARG A 143 9.18 -4.82 8.93
C ARG A 143 9.25 -6.32 8.64
N SER A 144 8.16 -7.07 8.86
CA SER A 144 8.14 -8.51 8.61
C SER A 144 8.06 -8.80 7.11
N LEU A 145 7.41 -7.93 6.36
CA LEU A 145 7.25 -8.04 4.92
C LEU A 145 8.12 -7.06 4.15
N ASP A 146 8.84 -6.16 4.82
CA ASP A 146 9.67 -5.11 4.22
C ASP A 146 8.87 -4.33 3.17
N VAL A 147 7.74 -3.79 3.63
CA VAL A 147 6.78 -3.00 2.86
C VAL A 147 6.39 -1.78 3.69
N VAL A 148 6.21 -0.66 3.03
CA VAL A 148 5.67 0.56 3.62
C VAL A 148 4.26 0.76 3.06
N VAL A 149 3.28 0.96 3.95
CA VAL A 149 1.95 1.40 3.57
C VAL A 149 1.82 2.87 3.94
N VAL A 150 1.58 3.71 2.95
CA VAL A 150 1.38 5.14 3.13
C VAL A 150 -0.13 5.39 3.22
N THR A 151 -0.57 6.10 4.25
CA THR A 151 -1.96 6.48 4.47
C THR A 151 -2.08 7.98 4.67
N CYS A 152 -2.93 8.63 3.86
CA CYS A 152 -3.25 10.04 3.92
C CYS A 152 -4.71 10.19 4.40
N PRO A 153 -5.00 10.75 5.57
CA PRO A 153 -6.35 11.07 5.96
C PRO A 153 -6.95 12.13 5.04
N GLU A 154 -8.24 11.98 4.74
CA GLU A 154 -9.07 12.94 4.04
C GLU A 154 -9.56 13.97 5.08
N THR A 155 -8.76 15.01 5.36
CA THR A 155 -9.15 16.05 6.33
C THR A 155 -10.15 17.04 5.71
N GLY A 156 -11.31 17.21 6.34
CA GLY A 156 -12.31 18.27 6.09
C GLY A 156 -13.50 17.90 5.18
N PRO A 157 -14.65 18.61 5.29
CA PRO A 157 -15.90 18.29 4.57
C PRO A 157 -15.88 18.54 3.05
N ALA A 158 -14.74 18.96 2.53
CA ALA A 158 -14.42 19.01 1.12
C ALA A 158 -12.91 18.79 1.02
N ALA A 159 -12.44 17.54 1.17
CA ALA A 159 -11.04 17.29 0.90
C ALA A 159 -10.79 17.70 -0.55
N PRO A 160 -9.96 18.73 -0.80
CA PRO A 160 -9.89 19.29 -2.12
C PRO A 160 -9.28 18.25 -3.05
N VAL A 161 -9.47 18.42 -4.35
CA VAL A 161 -8.70 17.76 -5.42
C VAL A 161 -7.19 17.76 -5.11
N SER A 162 -6.71 18.65 -4.23
CA SER A 162 -5.36 18.66 -3.64
C SER A 162 -4.91 17.36 -2.99
N ALA A 163 -5.73 16.71 -2.15
CA ALA A 163 -5.25 15.59 -1.35
C ALA A 163 -5.17 14.30 -2.16
N THR A 164 -6.17 14.03 -3.02
CA THR A 164 -6.10 12.93 -3.98
C THR A 164 -4.91 13.10 -4.94
N GLU A 165 -4.68 14.31 -5.46
CA GLU A 165 -3.57 14.59 -6.36
C GLU A 165 -2.21 14.45 -5.66
N ALA A 166 -2.07 14.95 -4.43
CA ALA A 166 -0.88 14.76 -3.62
C ALA A 166 -0.59 13.28 -3.34
N ALA A 167 -1.62 12.48 -3.02
CA ALA A 167 -1.49 11.04 -2.84
C ALA A 167 -1.09 10.33 -4.14
N ARG A 168 -1.66 10.70 -5.29
CA ARG A 168 -1.29 10.18 -6.61
C ARG A 168 0.16 10.51 -6.98
N ARG A 169 0.60 11.75 -6.72
CA ARG A 169 1.98 12.18 -6.96
C ARG A 169 2.97 11.43 -6.08
N SER A 170 2.63 11.24 -4.81
CA SER A 170 3.43 10.45 -3.86
C SER A 170 3.57 9.00 -4.32
N LEU A 171 2.47 8.37 -4.74
CA LEU A 171 2.49 7.04 -5.35
C LEU A 171 3.37 7.01 -6.60
N GLY A 172 3.18 7.96 -7.53
CA GLY A 172 3.96 8.05 -8.75
C GLY A 172 5.46 8.19 -8.49
N ALA A 173 5.84 9.02 -7.52
CA ALA A 173 7.23 9.19 -7.10
C ALA A 173 7.83 7.89 -6.54
N CYS A 174 7.07 7.18 -5.69
CA CYS A 174 7.50 5.86 -5.17
C CYS A 174 7.70 4.85 -6.30
N LEU A 175 6.74 4.74 -7.23
CA LEU A 175 6.84 3.83 -8.38
C LEU A 175 8.07 4.14 -9.25
N VAL A 176 8.37 5.42 -9.48
CA VAL A 176 9.57 5.83 -10.23
C VAL A 176 10.84 5.44 -9.47
N ALA A 177 10.90 5.71 -8.16
CA ALA A 177 12.06 5.35 -7.36
C ALA A 177 12.30 3.84 -7.31
N GLU A 178 11.25 3.03 -7.21
CA GLU A 178 11.34 1.56 -7.28
C GLU A 178 11.90 1.09 -8.63
N LEU A 179 11.41 1.64 -9.75
CA LEU A 179 11.91 1.32 -11.08
C LEU A 179 13.38 1.72 -11.26
N CYS A 180 13.77 2.89 -10.78
CA CYS A 180 15.16 3.34 -10.81
C CYS A 180 16.07 2.45 -9.97
N GLY A 181 15.63 2.05 -8.77
CA GLY A 181 16.34 1.13 -7.90
C GLY A 181 16.54 -0.24 -8.52
N ALA A 182 15.48 -0.81 -9.12
CA ALA A 182 15.53 -2.10 -9.81
C ALA A 182 16.50 -2.07 -11.01
N ALA A 183 16.44 -1.02 -11.84
CA ALA A 183 17.33 -0.86 -12.98
C ALA A 183 18.81 -0.70 -12.57
N ALA A 184 19.07 -0.01 -11.46
CA ALA A 184 20.42 0.14 -10.91
C ALA A 184 20.97 -1.19 -10.36
N ALA A 185 20.12 -2.00 -9.70
CA ALA A 185 20.50 -3.31 -9.19
C ALA A 185 20.84 -4.29 -10.33
N GLU A 186 20.05 -4.31 -11.41
CA GLU A 186 20.30 -5.20 -12.55
C GLU A 186 21.63 -4.89 -13.26
N ARG A 187 22.00 -3.61 -13.37
CA ARG A 187 23.29 -3.19 -13.95
C ARG A 187 24.50 -3.61 -13.13
N ARG A 188 24.36 -3.81 -11.81
CA ARG A 188 25.46 -4.26 -10.94
C ARG A 188 25.71 -5.77 -11.01
N LEU A 189 24.76 -6.52 -11.55
CA LEU A 189 24.83 -7.98 -11.71
C LEU A 189 25.35 -8.40 -13.09
N ARG A 190 25.60 -7.44 -13.98
CA ARG A 190 26.16 -7.63 -15.32
C ARG A 190 27.61 -7.13 -15.36
#